data_AF-B6VBF4-F1
#
_entry.id   AF-B6VBF4-F1
#
_cell.length_a   1.000
_cell.length_b   1.000
_cell.length_c   1.000
_cell.angle_alpha   90.00
_cell.angle_beta   90.00
_cell.angle_gamma   90.00
#
_symmetry.space_group_name_H-M   'P 1'
#
loop_
_entity.id
_entity.type
_entity.pdbx_description
1 polymer ?
#
loop_
_entity_poly.entity_id
_entity_poly.type
_entity_poly.pdbx_seq_one_letter_code
_entity_poly.pdbx_strand_id
1 'polypeptide(L)'
;MAEIDQNMIDQFDPETRAKIARQAELQDLFWAERRAYRAGEYATEELYMAGMERTTTICRELILLSTELGRAGFIPPRHRDAPTAAEREAALESLRNLVAVYRERRNQRLANAAPPPPPEEPQNEDTESEGEEENGDDQDD
;
A
#
# COMPACT_ATOMS: atom_id res chain seq x y z
N MET A 1 12.18 -9.89 26.93
CA MET A 1 11.54 -8.57 27.08
C MET A 1 12.54 -7.54 26.59
N ALA A 2 12.12 -6.52 25.85
CA ALA A 2 12.95 -5.31 25.79
C ALA A 2 12.88 -4.70 27.20
N GLU A 3 14.00 -4.67 27.92
CA GLU A 3 14.02 -4.12 29.28
C GLU A 3 13.79 -2.62 29.17
N ILE A 4 12.55 -2.19 29.47
CA ILE A 4 12.25 -0.79 29.72
C ILE A 4 12.94 -0.46 31.05
N ASP A 5 13.77 0.58 31.07
CA ASP A 5 14.40 1.04 32.30
C ASP A 5 13.32 1.46 33.31
N GLN A 6 13.16 0.67 34.38
CA GLN A 6 12.15 0.90 35.41
C GLN A 6 12.29 2.29 36.04
N ASN A 7 13.51 2.83 36.12
CA ASN A 7 13.76 4.17 36.65
C ASN A 7 13.20 5.29 35.76
N MET A 8 13.03 5.05 34.46
CA MET A 8 12.36 5.99 33.55
C MET A 8 10.84 5.91 33.70
N ILE A 9 10.29 4.72 33.94
CA ILE A 9 8.85 4.53 34.12
C ILE A 9 8.36 5.20 35.42
N ASP A 10 9.15 5.12 36.49
CA ASP A 10 8.75 5.63 37.82
C ASP A 10 8.63 7.16 37.89
N GLN A 11 9.11 7.89 36.87
CA GLN A 11 8.95 9.34 36.75
C GLN A 11 7.53 9.75 36.32
N PHE A 12 6.75 8.82 35.79
CA PHE A 12 5.39 9.07 35.33
C PHE A 12 4.36 8.86 36.44
N ASP A 13 3.21 9.55 36.30
CA ASP A 13 2.07 9.33 37.19
C ASP A 13 1.52 7.90 37.07
N PRO A 14 0.76 7.41 38.07
CA PRO A 14 0.23 6.04 38.06
C PRO A 14 -0.61 5.67 36.84
N GLU A 15 -1.38 6.62 36.27
CA GLU A 15 -2.21 6.35 35.09
C GLU A 15 -1.32 6.16 33.86
N THR A 16 -0.35 7.04 33.66
CA THR A 16 0.62 6.93 32.57
C THR A 16 1.44 5.65 32.69
N ARG A 17 1.84 5.23 33.89
CA ARG A 17 2.53 3.94 34.11
C ARG A 17 1.65 2.74 33.72
N ALA A 18 0.36 2.77 34.04
CA ALA A 18 -0.58 1.72 33.62
C ALA A 18 -0.71 1.67 32.09
N LYS A 19 -0.72 2.83 31.42
CA LYS A 19 -0.72 2.90 29.94
C LYS A 19 0.58 2.37 29.34
N ILE A 20 1.74 2.65 29.93
CA ILE A 20 3.04 2.10 29.51
C ILE A 20 3.02 0.56 29.61
N ALA A 21 2.54 0.01 30.74
CA ALA A 21 2.41 -1.43 30.92
C ALA A 21 1.48 -2.04 29.86
N ARG A 22 0.32 -1.43 29.64
CA ARG A 22 -0.64 -1.86 28.61
C ARG A 22 -0.04 -1.80 27.20
N GLN A 23 0.72 -0.76 26.89
CA GLN A 23 1.40 -0.64 25.60
C GLN A 23 2.44 -1.75 25.41
N ALA A 24 3.20 -2.10 26.45
CA ALA A 24 4.17 -3.20 26.41
C ALA A 24 3.50 -4.55 26.13
N GLU A 25 2.40 -4.85 26.84
CA GLU A 25 1.59 -6.06 26.60
C GLU A 25 1.10 -6.16 25.15
N LEU A 26 0.56 -5.06 24.62
CA LEU A 26 0.06 -5.03 23.25
C LEU A 26 1.16 -5.17 22.22
N GLN A 27 2.37 -4.64 22.48
CA GLN A 27 3.51 -4.87 21.61
C GLN A 27 3.90 -6.35 21.58
N ASP A 28 3.95 -7.01 22.74
CA ASP A 28 4.24 -8.44 22.83
C ASP A 28 3.19 -9.27 22.06
N LEU A 29 1.90 -8.94 22.20
CA LEU A 29 0.81 -9.59 21.46
C LEU A 29 0.93 -9.36 19.96
N PHE A 30 1.20 -8.12 19.52
CA PHE A 30 1.41 -7.81 18.11
C PHE A 30 2.56 -8.64 17.52
N TRP A 31 3.68 -8.76 18.23
CA TRP A 31 4.82 -9.52 17.74
C TRP A 31 4.59 -11.03 17.81
N ALA A 32 3.80 -11.54 18.76
CA ALA A 32 3.35 -12.92 18.76
C ALA A 32 2.51 -13.24 17.52
N GLU A 33 1.54 -12.39 17.18
CA GLU A 33 0.74 -12.51 15.95
C GLU A 33 1.62 -12.51 14.70
N ARG A 34 2.58 -11.58 14.60
CA ARG A 34 3.51 -11.52 13.47
C ARG A 34 4.47 -12.72 13.39
N ARG A 35 4.75 -13.40 14.50
CA ARG A 35 5.52 -14.66 14.49
C ARG A 35 4.65 -15.80 13.99
N ALA A 36 3.41 -15.93 14.47
CA ALA A 36 2.46 -16.93 13.98
C ALA A 36 2.23 -16.83 12.46
N TYR A 37 2.07 -15.61 11.94
CA TYR A 37 1.99 -15.36 10.50
C TYR A 37 3.22 -15.85 9.73
N ARG A 38 4.43 -15.55 10.24
CA ARG A 38 5.69 -15.95 9.59
C ARG A 38 5.93 -17.45 9.67
N ALA A 39 5.49 -18.09 10.74
CA ALA A 39 5.58 -19.53 10.94
C ALA A 39 4.53 -20.32 10.13
N GLY A 40 3.54 -19.64 9.52
CA GLY A 40 2.48 -20.30 8.77
C GLY A 40 1.47 -21.03 9.66
N GLU A 41 1.30 -20.59 10.92
CA GLU A 41 0.40 -21.23 11.90
C GLU A 41 -1.10 -21.09 11.52
N TYR A 42 -1.40 -20.18 10.60
CA TYR A 42 -2.74 -19.95 10.05
C TYR A 42 -3.06 -20.92 8.91
N ALA A 43 -3.33 -22.18 9.26
CA ALA A 43 -3.57 -23.25 8.29
C ALA A 43 -4.89 -23.11 7.50
N THR A 44 -5.84 -22.32 7.99
CA THR A 44 -7.15 -22.10 7.35
C THR A 44 -7.44 -20.61 7.17
N GLU A 45 -8.32 -20.30 6.22
CA GLU A 45 -8.80 -18.93 5.98
C GLU A 45 -9.49 -18.35 7.22
N GLU A 46 -10.30 -19.13 7.93
CA GLU A 46 -10.95 -18.69 9.16
C GLU A 46 -9.95 -18.29 10.24
N LEU A 47 -8.90 -19.09 10.45
CA LEU A 47 -7.84 -18.78 11.40
C LEU A 47 -7.05 -17.54 10.97
N TYR A 48 -6.77 -17.42 9.67
CA TYR A 48 -6.10 -16.25 9.09
C TYR A 48 -6.92 -14.96 9.32
N MET A 49 -8.23 -15.00 9.08
CA MET A 49 -9.14 -13.87 9.27
C MET A 49 -9.25 -13.50 10.76
N ALA A 50 -9.38 -14.49 11.64
CA ALA A 50 -9.38 -14.25 13.09
C ALA A 50 -8.06 -13.61 13.56
N GLY A 51 -6.91 -14.05 13.01
CA GLY A 51 -5.61 -13.41 13.26
C GLY A 51 -5.54 -11.96 12.77
N MET A 52 -6.16 -11.67 11.62
CA MET A 52 -6.23 -10.33 11.06
C MET A 52 -7.07 -9.40 11.94
N GLU A 53 -8.20 -9.86 12.43
CA GLU A 53 -9.06 -9.11 13.35
C GLU A 53 -8.36 -8.79 14.67
N ARG A 54 -7.66 -9.79 15.25
CA ARG A 54 -6.82 -9.59 16.45
C ARG A 54 -5.73 -8.56 16.20
N THR A 55 -4.98 -8.70 15.11
CA THR A 55 -3.91 -7.76 14.73
C THR A 55 -4.47 -6.34 14.53
N THR A 56 -5.63 -6.21 13.89
CA THR A 56 -6.29 -4.91 13.66
C THR A 56 -6.67 -4.24 14.97
N THR A 57 -7.25 -5.01 15.90
CA THR A 57 -7.63 -4.53 17.23
C THR A 57 -6.41 -4.05 18.01
N ILE A 58 -5.35 -4.87 18.06
CA ILE A 58 -4.10 -4.54 18.74
C ILE A 58 -3.48 -3.26 18.16
N CYS A 59 -3.41 -3.14 16.83
CA CYS A 59 -2.85 -1.96 16.17
C CYS A 59 -3.62 -0.68 16.50
N ARG A 60 -4.96 -0.71 16.53
CA ARG A 60 -5.76 0.47 16.88
C ARG A 60 -5.47 0.95 18.30
N GLU A 61 -5.44 0.01 19.26
CA GLU A 61 -5.16 0.35 20.65
C GLU A 61 -3.71 0.85 20.83
N LEU A 62 -2.74 0.20 20.18
CA LEU A 62 -1.34 0.65 20.18
C LEU A 62 -1.17 2.06 19.62
N ILE A 63 -1.86 2.42 18.53
CA ILE A 63 -1.77 3.76 17.95
C ILE A 63 -2.28 4.81 18.93
N LEU A 64 -3.42 4.56 19.57
CA LEU A 64 -4.00 5.47 20.56
C LEU A 64 -3.06 5.66 21.76
N LEU A 65 -2.62 4.56 22.38
CA LEU A 65 -1.72 4.61 23.52
C LEU A 65 -0.37 5.24 23.16
N SER A 66 0.20 4.92 22.01
CA SER A 66 1.47 5.53 21.58
C SER A 66 1.34 7.04 21.36
N THR A 67 0.17 7.50 20.90
CA THR A 67 -0.11 8.92 20.72
C THR A 67 -0.22 9.63 22.07
N GLU A 68 -0.96 9.05 23.03
CA GLU A 68 -1.09 9.60 24.38
C GLU A 68 0.24 9.63 25.12
N LEU A 69 0.96 8.51 25.13
CA LEU A 69 2.25 8.37 25.79
C LEU A 69 3.33 9.26 25.15
N GLY A 70 3.31 9.42 23.83
CA GLY A 70 4.19 10.35 23.12
C GLY A 70 3.96 11.80 23.54
N ARG A 71 2.70 12.21 23.79
CA ARG A 71 2.40 13.55 24.34
C ARG A 71 2.89 13.73 25.78
N ALA A 72 2.93 12.65 26.56
CA ALA A 72 3.52 12.64 27.89
C ALA A 72 5.06 12.61 27.88
N GLY A 73 5.69 12.48 26.70
CA GLY A 73 7.15 12.41 26.56
C GLY A 73 7.73 11.00 26.68
N PHE A 74 6.89 9.97 26.72
CA PHE A 74 7.35 8.58 26.70
C PHE A 74 7.59 8.10 25.26
N ILE A 75 8.80 7.60 25.01
CA ILE A 75 9.16 6.93 23.76
C ILE A 75 9.41 5.46 24.07
N PRO A 76 8.59 4.52 23.55
CA PRO A 76 8.78 3.11 23.83
C PRO A 76 10.11 2.62 23.22
N PRO A 77 10.86 1.75 23.94
CA PRO A 77 12.03 1.13 23.36
C PRO A 77 11.65 0.20 22.21
N ARG A 78 12.66 -0.11 21.39
CA ARG A 78 12.49 -1.01 20.27
C ARG A 78 12.20 -2.43 20.77
N HIS A 79 11.11 -3.02 20.27
CA HIS A 79 10.80 -4.41 20.58
C HIS A 79 11.86 -5.39 20.05
N ARG A 80 12.17 -6.45 20.81
CA ARG A 80 13.20 -7.46 20.47
C ARG A 80 13.00 -8.12 19.11
N ASP A 81 11.75 -8.34 18.72
CA ASP A 81 11.37 -9.04 17.49
C ASP A 81 11.19 -8.07 16.31
N ALA A 82 11.48 -6.77 16.50
CA ALA A 82 11.31 -5.76 15.47
C ALA A 82 12.42 -5.84 14.41
N PRO A 83 12.07 -5.91 13.11
CA PRO A 83 13.02 -6.15 12.03
C PRO A 83 14.06 -5.05 11.98
N THR A 84 15.33 -5.44 11.91
CA THR A 84 16.53 -4.61 11.74
C THR A 84 16.39 -3.62 10.59
N ALA A 85 17.22 -2.58 10.58
CA ALA A 85 17.19 -1.61 9.48
C ALA A 85 17.44 -2.29 8.12
N ALA A 86 18.37 -3.25 8.07
CA ALA A 86 18.65 -4.04 6.87
C ALA A 86 17.46 -4.90 6.43
N GLU A 87 16.79 -5.60 7.36
CA GLU A 87 15.60 -6.40 7.04
C GLU A 87 14.44 -5.53 6.54
N ARG A 88 14.28 -4.32 7.10
CA ARG A 88 13.28 -3.35 6.61
C ARG A 88 13.60 -2.90 5.19
N GLU A 89 14.85 -2.57 4.90
CA GLU A 89 15.24 -2.13 3.55
C GLU A 89 15.06 -3.26 2.54
N ALA A 90 15.42 -4.50 2.89
CA ALA A 90 15.19 -5.67 2.03
C ALA A 90 13.68 -5.89 1.74
N ALA A 91 12.83 -5.72 2.75
CA ALA A 91 11.38 -5.81 2.56
C ALA A 91 10.83 -4.68 1.69
N LEU A 92 11.32 -3.45 1.86
CA LEU A 92 10.95 -2.31 1.01
C LEU A 92 11.40 -2.53 -0.43
N GLU A 93 12.60 -3.05 -0.65
CA GLU A 93 13.11 -3.36 -1.97
C GLU A 93 12.26 -4.44 -2.66
N SER A 94 11.86 -5.47 -1.91
CA SER A 94 10.94 -6.50 -2.39
C SER A 94 9.59 -5.91 -2.83
N LEU A 95 9.06 -4.94 -2.08
CA LEU A 95 7.82 -4.23 -2.44
C LEU A 95 8.00 -3.34 -3.68
N ARG A 96 9.13 -2.63 -3.80
CA ARG A 96 9.45 -1.81 -5.00
C ARG A 96 9.48 -2.69 -6.25
N ASN A 97 10.13 -3.85 -6.17
CA ASN A 97 10.20 -4.82 -7.27
C ASN A 97 8.80 -5.36 -7.63
N LEU A 98 7.99 -5.72 -6.64
CA LEU A 98 6.63 -6.19 -6.88
C LEU A 98 5.79 -5.11 -7.60
N VAL A 99 5.85 -3.86 -7.13
CA VAL A 99 5.14 -2.73 -7.75
C VAL A 99 5.61 -2.49 -9.19
N ALA A 100 6.92 -2.61 -9.47
CA ALA A 100 7.46 -2.48 -10.81
C ALA A 100 6.87 -3.54 -11.76
N VAL A 101 6.84 -4.81 -11.33
CA VAL A 101 6.25 -5.91 -12.11
C VAL A 101 4.75 -5.67 -12.37
N TYR A 102 3.99 -5.21 -11.37
CA TYR A 102 2.57 -4.88 -11.57
C TYR A 102 2.36 -3.73 -12.55
N ARG A 103 3.19 -2.69 -12.50
CA ARG A 103 3.16 -1.58 -13.45
C ARG A 103 3.45 -2.05 -14.87
N GLU A 104 4.47 -2.88 -15.05
CA GLU A 104 4.83 -3.43 -16.36
C GLU A 104 3.69 -4.26 -16.96
N ARG A 105 3.10 -5.17 -16.18
CA ARG A 105 1.94 -5.96 -16.62
C ARG A 105 0.73 -5.10 -16.99
N ARG A 106 0.48 -4.02 -16.22
CA ARG A 106 -0.59 -3.06 -16.53
C ARG A 106 -0.31 -2.34 -17.85
N ASN A 107 0.92 -1.90 -18.07
CA ASN A 107 1.32 -1.19 -19.28
C ASN A 107 1.26 -2.10 -20.52
N GLN A 108 1.66 -3.36 -20.41
CA GLN A 108 1.52 -4.35 -21.48
C GLN A 108 0.04 -4.59 -21.85
N ARG A 109 -0.86 -4.67 -20.87
CA ARG A 109 -2.31 -4.78 -21.13
C ARG A 109 -2.87 -3.56 -21.86
N LEU A 110 -2.41 -2.36 -21.51
CA LEU A 110 -2.83 -1.11 -22.17
C LEU A 110 -2.28 -1.03 -23.60
N ALA A 111 -1.02 -1.40 -23.83
CA ALA A 111 -0.43 -1.46 -25.17
C ALA A 111 -1.13 -2.48 -26.08
N ASN A 112 -1.49 -3.65 -25.53
CA ASN A 112 -2.22 -4.68 -26.28
C ASN A 112 -3.72 -4.38 -26.46
N ALA A 113 -4.26 -3.39 -25.75
CA ALA A 113 -5.64 -2.91 -25.89
C ALA A 113 -5.74 -1.63 -26.73
N ALA A 114 -4.61 -1.08 -27.19
CA ALA A 114 -4.62 0.04 -28.11
C ALA A 114 -5.23 -0.44 -29.45
N PRO A 115 -6.23 0.27 -30.00
CA PRO A 115 -6.76 -0.07 -31.31
C PRO A 115 -5.63 0.02 -32.36
N PRO A 116 -5.64 -0.85 -33.38
CA PRO A 116 -4.68 -0.76 -34.46
C PRO A 116 -4.76 0.64 -35.10
N PRO A 117 -3.63 1.19 -35.59
CA PRO A 117 -3.67 2.43 -36.34
C PRO A 117 -4.67 2.28 -37.50
N PRO A 118 -5.45 3.33 -37.81
CA PRO A 118 -6.40 3.26 -38.93
C PRO A 118 -5.65 2.90 -40.21
N PRO A 119 -6.26 2.13 -41.12
CA PRO A 119 -5.65 1.84 -42.42
C PRO A 119 -5.35 3.15 -43.13
N GLU A 120 -4.14 3.29 -43.68
CA GLU A 120 -3.79 4.43 -44.55
C GLU A 120 -4.80 4.48 -45.69
N GLU A 121 -5.47 5.63 -45.85
CA GLU A 121 -6.36 5.86 -46.99
C GLU A 121 -5.55 5.71 -48.28
N PRO A 122 -6.05 4.96 -49.28
CA PRO A 122 -5.38 4.89 -50.56
C PRO A 122 -5.33 6.29 -51.17
N GLN A 123 -4.10 6.81 -51.35
CA GLN A 123 -3.87 7.99 -52.16
C GLN A 123 -4.32 7.67 -53.59
N ASN A 124 -5.54 8.08 -53.93
CA ASN A 124 -5.97 8.14 -55.32
C ASN A 124 -5.20 9.29 -55.95
N GLU A 125 -4.16 8.96 -56.71
CA GLU A 125 -3.55 9.88 -57.65
C GLU A 125 -4.61 10.33 -58.66
N ASP A 126 -4.75 11.64 -58.78
CA ASP A 126 -5.56 12.34 -59.76
C ASP A 126 -5.31 11.79 -61.18
N THR A 127 -6.36 11.29 -61.81
CA THR A 127 -6.49 11.35 -63.27
C THR A 127 -7.62 12.29 -63.62
N GLU A 128 -7.22 13.52 -63.85
CA GLU A 128 -7.76 14.50 -64.79
C GLU A 128 -8.62 13.86 -65.91
N SER A 129 -9.87 14.31 -66.03
CA SER A 129 -10.62 14.25 -67.28
C SER A 129 -11.50 15.49 -67.37
N GLU A 130 -11.11 16.38 -68.27
CA GLU A 130 -11.88 17.52 -68.72
C GLU A 130 -13.24 17.09 -69.30
N GLY A 131 -14.24 17.95 -69.16
CA GLY A 131 -15.59 17.78 -69.68
C GLY A 131 -16.38 19.07 -69.52
N GLU A 132 -16.27 19.91 -70.55
CA GLU A 132 -16.85 21.24 -70.78
C GLU A 132 -18.36 21.40 -70.48
N GLU A 133 -18.69 22.63 -70.02
CA GLU A 133 -19.84 23.51 -70.31
C GLU A 133 -21.29 22.92 -70.21
N GLU A 134 -22.36 23.62 -69.81
CA GLU A 134 -22.80 24.98 -70.11
C GLU A 134 -24.12 25.30 -69.34
N ASN A 135 -24.23 26.54 -68.84
CA ASN A 135 -25.42 27.39 -68.56
C ASN A 135 -26.55 27.08 -67.55
N GLY A 136 -26.76 28.10 -66.69
CA GLY A 136 -28.05 28.79 -66.41
C GLY A 136 -29.02 28.08 -65.47
N ASP A 137 -29.83 28.72 -64.64
CA ASP A 137 -30.13 30.12 -64.34
C ASP A 137 -31.04 30.10 -63.08
N ASP A 138 -31.18 31.23 -62.38
CA ASP A 138 -32.27 31.63 -61.47
C ASP A 138 -32.53 30.84 -60.15
N GLN A 139 -32.35 31.44 -58.96
CA GLN A 139 -33.26 32.36 -58.23
C GLN A 139 -34.60 31.72 -57.77
N ASP A 140 -34.80 31.57 -56.46
CA ASP A 140 -35.65 32.47 -55.64
C ASP A 140 -36.03 31.90 -54.25
N ASP A 141 -36.02 32.83 -53.29
CA ASP A 141 -36.71 32.96 -51.98
C ASP A 141 -36.73 31.83 -50.92
#